data_AF-A0A1S8CPR6-F1
#
_entry.id   AF-A0A1S8CPR6-F1
#
_cell.length_a   1.000
_cell.length_b   1.000
_cell.length_c   1.000
_cell.angle_alpha   90.00
_cell.angle_beta   90.00
_cell.angle_gamma   90.00
#
_symmetry.space_group_name_H-M   'P 1'
#
loop_
_entity.id
_entity.type
_entity.pdbx_description
1 polymer ?
#
loop_
_entity_poly.entity_id
_entity_poly.type
_entity_poly.pdbx_seq_one_letter_code
_entity_poly.pdbx_strand_id
1 'polypeptide(L)'
;MYEELLIKDELWKTLGAILPIVAAIWKALQSIFQFFKTSKITQLNNYYKDYGEHLSDHQKLYISRELRKRVMKQLTGFNNSRARQHLIFIMGRLDLKLPQWRINHLLSFLKFNGVRFYFEINRQYKRRAFLARLTSIIYLVYTAFLVWAYFKYDGLEVSLIEAVILALACVFFSIFLMIIYPTRKKIMAINGRLLTLDCSDYRNKDPQQP
;
A
#
# COMPACT_ATOMS: atom_id res chain seq x y z
N MET A 1 -38.14 2.30 24.86
CA MET A 1 -38.55 1.62 23.61
C MET A 1 -38.72 2.59 22.45
N TYR A 2 -39.47 3.70 22.58
CA TYR A 2 -39.61 4.71 21.52
C TYR A 2 -38.32 5.48 21.21
N GLU A 3 -37.52 5.84 22.23
CA GLU A 3 -36.24 6.53 22.03
C GLU A 3 -35.18 5.67 21.32
N GLU A 4 -35.10 4.37 21.64
CA GLU A 4 -34.20 3.43 20.94
C GLU A 4 -34.56 3.26 19.46
N LEU A 5 -35.86 3.27 19.12
CA LEU A 5 -36.34 3.21 17.75
C LEU A 5 -35.99 4.49 16.98
N LEU A 6 -36.15 5.67 17.60
CA LEU A 6 -35.79 6.96 17.01
C LEU A 6 -34.29 7.08 16.73
N ILE A 7 -33.44 6.72 17.69
CA ILE A 7 -31.97 6.76 17.53
C ILE A 7 -31.52 5.83 16.41
N LYS A 8 -32.11 4.64 16.31
CA LYS A 8 -31.78 3.67 15.27
C LYS A 8 -32.20 4.19 13.88
N ASP A 9 -33.38 4.80 13.79
CA ASP A 9 -33.92 5.32 12.53
C ASP A 9 -33.15 6.57 12.04
N GLU A 10 -32.74 7.44 12.95
CA GLU A 10 -31.84 8.57 12.64
C GLU A 10 -30.44 8.12 12.22
N LEU A 11 -29.88 7.10 12.89
CA LEU A 11 -28.58 6.50 12.52
C LEU A 11 -28.61 5.87 11.13
N TRP A 12 -29.67 5.14 10.78
CA TRP A 12 -29.82 4.58 9.44
C TRP A 12 -30.00 5.64 8.37
N LYS A 13 -30.73 6.72 8.68
CA LYS A 13 -30.90 7.87 7.77
C LYS A 13 -29.58 8.62 7.57
N THR A 14 -28.80 8.86 8.63
CA THR A 14 -27.47 9.49 8.51
C THR A 14 -26.47 8.58 7.80
N LEU A 15 -26.43 7.28 8.10
CA LEU A 15 -25.59 6.32 7.36
C LEU A 15 -25.96 6.25 5.88
N GLY A 16 -27.26 6.23 5.56
CA GLY A 16 -27.77 6.27 4.19
C GLY A 16 -27.41 7.55 3.45
N ALA A 17 -27.41 8.70 4.14
CA ALA A 17 -27.02 9.99 3.57
C ALA A 17 -25.49 10.15 3.38
N ILE A 18 -24.68 9.54 4.24
CA ILE A 18 -23.21 9.60 4.18
C ILE A 18 -22.65 8.66 3.10
N LEU A 19 -23.30 7.53 2.85
CA LEU A 19 -22.90 6.52 1.86
C LEU A 19 -22.60 7.09 0.45
N PRO A 20 -23.47 7.91 -0.17
CA PRO A 20 -23.18 8.50 -1.48
C PRO A 20 -22.02 9.50 -1.44
N ILE A 21 -21.82 10.22 -0.32
CA ILE A 21 -20.69 11.15 -0.14
C ILE A 21 -19.38 10.35 -0.09
N VAL A 22 -19.34 9.27 0.69
CA VAL A 22 -18.17 8.38 0.77
C VAL A 22 -17.88 7.73 -0.59
N ALA A 23 -18.92 7.28 -1.31
CA ALA A 23 -18.77 6.71 -2.65
C ALA A 23 -18.24 7.74 -3.67
N ALA A 24 -18.71 8.98 -3.61
CA ALA A 24 -18.24 10.07 -4.48
C ALA A 24 -16.79 10.45 -4.18
N ILE A 25 -16.42 10.59 -2.90
CA ILE A 25 -15.03 10.84 -2.48
C ILE A 25 -14.13 9.69 -2.93
N TRP A 26 -14.57 8.44 -2.77
CA TRP A 26 -13.81 7.27 -3.22
C TRP A 26 -13.58 7.27 -4.74
N LYS A 27 -14.62 7.57 -5.54
CA LYS A 27 -14.50 7.72 -7.00
C LYS A 27 -13.59 8.87 -7.40
N ALA A 28 -13.69 10.03 -6.73
CA ALA A 28 -12.83 11.17 -7.00
C ALA A 28 -11.36 10.85 -6.70
N LEU A 29 -11.09 10.22 -5.55
CA LEU A 29 -9.75 9.73 -5.20
C LEU A 29 -9.23 8.72 -6.21
N GLN A 30 -10.07 7.78 -6.67
CA GLN A 30 -9.69 6.80 -7.69
C GLN A 30 -9.35 7.46 -9.03
N SER A 31 -10.13 8.46 -9.45
CA SER A 31 -9.92 9.22 -10.69
C SER A 31 -8.63 10.05 -10.64
N ILE A 32 -8.40 10.77 -9.53
CA ILE A 32 -7.16 11.52 -9.29
C ILE A 32 -5.96 10.57 -9.30
N PHE A 33 -6.07 9.42 -8.62
CA PHE A 33 -5.01 8.42 -8.58
C PHE A 33 -4.71 7.85 -9.98
N GLN A 34 -5.73 7.61 -10.81
CA GLN A 34 -5.55 7.20 -12.21
C GLN A 34 -4.92 8.31 -13.07
N PHE A 35 -5.33 9.56 -12.90
CA PHE A 35 -4.77 10.71 -13.62
C PHE A 35 -3.26 10.87 -13.34
N PHE A 36 -2.86 10.84 -12.06
CA PHE A 36 -1.46 10.87 -11.66
C PHE A 36 -0.68 9.64 -12.14
N LYS A 37 -1.33 8.48 -12.23
CA LYS A 37 -0.71 7.25 -12.72
C LYS A 37 -0.51 7.29 -14.25
N THR A 38 -1.32 8.00 -15.03
CA THR A 38 -1.30 7.80 -16.49
C THR A 38 -0.55 8.91 -17.24
N SER A 39 -0.64 10.17 -16.79
CA SER A 39 -0.19 11.34 -17.55
C SER A 39 1.30 11.32 -17.98
N LYS A 40 2.24 11.03 -17.07
CA LYS A 40 3.68 11.13 -17.37
C LYS A 40 4.24 10.00 -18.24
N ILE A 41 3.59 8.83 -18.29
CA ILE A 41 4.02 7.74 -19.17
C ILE A 41 3.49 7.96 -20.57
N THR A 42 2.23 8.38 -20.69
CA THR A 42 1.62 8.69 -21.99
C THR A 42 2.37 9.82 -22.68
N GLN A 43 2.75 10.88 -21.95
CA GLN A 43 3.58 11.95 -22.49
C GLN A 43 4.94 11.45 -22.99
N LEU A 44 5.66 10.64 -22.19
CA LEU A 44 7.00 10.15 -22.56
C LEU A 44 6.96 9.18 -23.75
N ASN A 45 5.89 8.38 -23.86
CA ASN A 45 5.65 7.49 -24.98
C ASN A 45 5.31 8.27 -26.26
N ASN A 46 4.50 9.31 -26.16
CA ASN A 46 4.17 10.19 -27.29
C ASN A 46 5.41 10.95 -27.76
N TYR A 47 6.24 11.50 -26.85
CA TYR A 47 7.52 12.12 -27.23
C TYR A 47 8.46 11.16 -27.98
N TYR A 48 8.53 9.90 -27.55
CA TYR A 48 9.34 8.90 -28.23
C TYR A 48 8.77 8.54 -29.62
N LYS A 49 7.44 8.52 -29.76
CA LYS A 49 6.75 8.22 -31.02
C LYS A 49 6.85 9.37 -32.03
N ASP A 50 6.76 10.60 -31.56
CA ASP A 50 6.66 11.79 -32.42
C ASP A 50 8.03 12.39 -32.78
N TYR A 51 9.04 12.24 -31.91
CA TYR A 51 10.38 12.80 -32.11
C TYR A 51 11.49 11.73 -32.14
N GLY A 52 11.11 10.46 -32.15
CA GLY A 52 12.02 9.31 -32.18
C GLY A 52 13.06 9.41 -33.28
N GLU A 53 12.66 9.79 -34.48
CA GLU A 53 13.54 9.86 -35.66
C GLU A 53 14.64 10.93 -35.54
N HIS A 54 14.40 11.99 -34.76
CA HIS A 54 15.35 13.08 -34.55
C HIS A 54 16.29 12.86 -33.35
N LEU A 55 16.09 11.79 -32.61
CA LEU A 55 16.91 11.45 -31.45
C LEU A 55 18.10 10.58 -31.86
N SER A 56 19.27 10.90 -31.32
CA SER A 56 20.44 10.03 -31.46
C SER A 56 20.19 8.68 -30.77
N ASP A 57 20.90 7.64 -31.20
CA ASP A 57 20.72 6.29 -30.65
C ASP A 57 20.96 6.27 -29.13
N HIS A 58 21.89 7.06 -28.63
CA HIS A 58 22.12 7.22 -27.19
C HIS A 58 20.92 7.81 -26.45
N GLN A 59 20.23 8.80 -27.05
CA GLN A 59 19.04 9.43 -26.47
C GLN A 59 17.83 8.49 -26.52
N LYS A 60 17.63 7.77 -27.63
CA LYS A 60 16.60 6.72 -27.73
C LYS A 60 16.78 5.66 -26.65
N LEU A 61 18.02 5.25 -26.42
CA LEU A 61 18.38 4.23 -25.44
C LEU A 61 18.17 4.74 -24.00
N TYR A 62 18.39 6.03 -23.73
CA TYR A 62 18.04 6.66 -22.47
C TYR A 62 16.52 6.71 -22.24
N ILE A 63 15.75 7.21 -23.23
CA ILE A 63 14.29 7.36 -23.11
C ILE A 63 13.61 6.00 -22.97
N SER A 64 14.03 4.99 -23.72
CA SER A 64 13.50 3.62 -23.60
C SER A 64 13.79 2.98 -22.24
N ARG A 65 14.99 3.19 -21.68
CA ARG A 65 15.29 2.77 -20.29
C ARG A 65 14.37 3.46 -19.28
N GLU A 66 14.12 4.76 -19.44
CA GLU A 66 13.31 5.53 -18.51
C GLU A 66 11.81 5.19 -18.64
N LEU A 67 11.31 4.96 -19.86
CA LEU A 67 9.99 4.39 -20.13
C LEU A 67 9.83 3.03 -19.44
N ARG A 68 10.75 2.09 -19.69
CA ARG A 68 10.73 0.76 -19.06
C ARG A 68 10.74 0.88 -17.53
N LYS A 69 11.57 1.78 -16.98
CA LYS A 69 11.64 2.01 -15.53
C LYS A 69 10.32 2.54 -14.97
N ARG A 70 9.66 3.48 -15.64
CA ARG A 70 8.38 4.07 -15.22
C ARG A 70 7.22 3.09 -15.35
N VAL A 71 7.12 2.37 -16.48
CA VAL A 71 6.12 1.32 -16.68
C VAL A 71 6.26 0.25 -15.61
N MET A 72 7.48 -0.24 -15.38
CA MET A 72 7.72 -1.24 -14.34
C MET A 72 7.49 -0.70 -12.93
N LYS A 73 7.77 0.58 -12.66
CA LYS A 73 7.40 1.21 -11.39
C LYS A 73 5.88 1.25 -11.20
N GLN A 74 5.10 1.49 -12.25
CA GLN A 74 3.65 1.52 -12.14
C GLN A 74 3.02 0.14 -11.97
N LEU A 75 3.59 -0.88 -12.61
CA LEU A 75 3.15 -2.26 -12.48
C LEU A 75 3.51 -2.84 -11.11
N THR A 76 4.74 -2.58 -10.64
CA THR A 76 5.24 -3.20 -9.41
C THR A 76 5.07 -2.32 -8.17
N GLY A 77 4.96 -1.00 -8.32
CA GLY A 77 4.91 -0.04 -7.21
C GLY A 77 6.27 0.34 -6.60
N PHE A 78 7.40 -0.09 -7.17
CA PHE A 78 8.73 0.10 -6.56
C PHE A 78 9.70 0.95 -7.39
N ASN A 79 10.46 1.79 -6.67
CA ASN A 79 11.58 2.56 -7.22
C ASN A 79 12.90 1.77 -7.24
N ASN A 80 13.13 0.88 -6.26
CA ASN A 80 14.40 0.14 -6.15
C ASN A 80 14.44 -0.98 -7.22
N SER A 81 15.39 -0.88 -8.15
CA SER A 81 15.52 -1.80 -9.28
C SER A 81 15.76 -3.25 -8.84
N ARG A 82 16.63 -3.48 -7.85
CA ARG A 82 16.97 -4.83 -7.37
C ARG A 82 15.79 -5.49 -6.68
N ALA A 83 15.17 -4.75 -5.76
CA ALA A 83 13.99 -5.22 -5.05
C ALA A 83 12.84 -5.54 -6.03
N ARG A 84 12.69 -4.70 -7.06
CA ARG A 84 11.72 -4.92 -8.14
C ARG A 84 12.00 -6.19 -8.96
N GLN A 85 13.27 -6.46 -9.29
CA GLN A 85 13.64 -7.69 -10.00
C GLN A 85 13.33 -8.95 -9.18
N HIS A 86 13.64 -8.94 -7.88
CA HIS A 86 13.29 -10.03 -6.97
C HIS A 86 11.78 -10.28 -6.97
N LEU A 87 11.00 -9.21 -6.87
CA LEU A 87 9.55 -9.28 -6.82
C LEU A 87 8.93 -9.80 -8.13
N ILE A 88 9.42 -9.34 -9.29
CA ILE A 88 8.98 -9.84 -10.59
C ILE A 88 9.28 -11.34 -10.71
N PHE A 89 10.48 -11.76 -10.30
CA PHE A 89 10.87 -13.17 -10.34
C PHE A 89 9.98 -14.04 -9.46
N ILE A 90 9.73 -13.61 -8.22
CA ILE A 90 8.90 -14.33 -7.26
C ILE A 90 7.44 -14.36 -7.72
N MET A 91 6.85 -13.21 -8.06
CA MET A 91 5.42 -13.13 -8.44
C MET A 91 5.13 -13.82 -9.77
N GLY A 92 6.11 -13.93 -10.67
CA GLY A 92 5.98 -14.70 -11.91
C GLY A 92 5.98 -16.22 -11.72
N ARG A 93 6.41 -16.72 -10.55
CA ARG A 93 6.55 -18.16 -10.25
C ARG A 93 5.71 -18.61 -9.06
N LEU A 94 5.30 -17.68 -8.20
CA LEU A 94 4.62 -17.97 -6.95
C LEU A 94 3.53 -16.93 -6.71
N ASP A 95 2.29 -17.41 -6.59
CA ASP A 95 1.17 -16.59 -6.13
C ASP A 95 1.29 -16.35 -4.61
N LEU A 96 1.95 -15.24 -4.27
CA LEU A 96 1.90 -14.68 -2.94
C LEU A 96 0.49 -14.10 -2.75
N LYS A 97 -0.40 -14.86 -2.09
CA LYS A 97 -1.74 -14.44 -1.63
C LYS A 97 -1.70 -13.27 -0.63
N LEU A 98 -1.07 -12.16 -1.01
CA LEU A 98 -0.82 -10.96 -0.25
C LEU A 98 -1.18 -9.77 -1.14
N PRO A 99 -1.87 -8.76 -0.60
CA PRO A 99 -2.16 -7.57 -1.38
C PRO A 99 -0.88 -6.78 -1.65
N GLN A 100 -0.82 -6.11 -2.82
CA GLN A 100 0.38 -5.41 -3.29
C GLN A 100 0.97 -4.45 -2.27
N TRP A 101 0.13 -3.66 -1.58
CA TRP A 101 0.59 -2.71 -0.56
C TRP A 101 1.35 -3.37 0.61
N ARG A 102 0.97 -4.61 0.97
CA ARG A 102 1.65 -5.38 2.01
C ARG A 102 2.96 -5.96 1.51
N ILE A 103 2.97 -6.44 0.26
CA ILE A 103 4.22 -6.87 -0.41
C ILE A 103 5.20 -5.69 -0.46
N ASN A 104 4.70 -4.48 -0.78
CA ASN A 104 5.49 -3.25 -0.77
C ASN A 104 6.18 -2.99 0.55
N HIS A 105 5.45 -3.18 1.64
CA HIS A 105 6.01 -3.02 2.96
C HIS A 105 7.04 -4.11 3.30
N LEU A 106 6.75 -5.37 2.95
CA LEU A 106 7.60 -6.53 3.26
C LEU A 106 8.88 -6.59 2.43
N LEU A 107 8.91 -5.98 1.24
CA LEU A 107 10.04 -6.11 0.32
C LEU A 107 11.36 -5.61 0.91
N SER A 108 11.30 -4.62 1.82
CA SER A 108 12.48 -4.16 2.56
C SER A 108 13.15 -5.23 3.42
N PHE A 109 12.44 -6.31 3.72
CA PHE A 109 12.90 -7.47 4.48
C PHE A 109 13.13 -8.70 3.60
N LEU A 110 12.92 -8.61 2.29
CA LEU A 110 13.20 -9.69 1.36
C LEU A 110 14.71 -9.81 1.16
N LYS A 111 15.24 -11.01 1.40
CA LYS A 111 16.64 -11.36 1.21
C LYS A 111 16.77 -12.51 0.22
N PHE A 112 17.90 -12.52 -0.48
CA PHE A 112 18.35 -13.61 -1.32
C PHE A 112 19.74 -14.02 -0.84
N ASN A 113 19.94 -15.29 -0.49
CA ASN A 113 21.24 -15.83 -0.04
C ASN A 113 22.05 -16.48 -1.17
N GLY A 114 21.70 -16.22 -2.43
CA GLY A 114 22.33 -16.88 -3.58
C GLY A 114 21.65 -18.19 -4.01
N VAL A 115 20.81 -18.78 -3.14
CA VAL A 115 20.11 -20.04 -3.42
C VAL A 115 18.59 -19.88 -3.30
N ARG A 116 18.11 -19.12 -2.32
CA ARG A 116 16.69 -19.02 -1.95
C ARG A 116 16.31 -17.60 -1.54
N PHE A 117 15.06 -17.25 -1.83
CA PHE A 117 14.43 -16.04 -1.30
C PHE A 117 13.79 -16.32 0.07
N TYR A 118 13.88 -15.36 0.98
CA TYR A 118 13.17 -15.42 2.26
C TYR A 118 12.97 -14.02 2.84
N PHE A 119 11.92 -13.86 3.64
CA PHE A 119 11.73 -12.66 4.45
C PHE A 119 12.45 -12.81 5.79
N GLU A 120 13.37 -11.88 6.05
CA GLU A 120 14.17 -11.85 7.27
C GLU A 120 13.44 -11.13 8.41
N ILE A 121 13.16 -11.85 9.50
CA ILE A 121 12.54 -11.27 10.71
C ILE A 121 13.64 -10.76 11.65
N ASN A 122 14.27 -9.66 11.28
CA ASN A 122 15.34 -9.05 12.06
C ASN A 122 14.81 -8.13 13.20
N ARG A 123 15.72 -7.54 13.98
CA ARG A 123 15.37 -6.60 15.07
C ARG A 123 14.62 -5.36 14.54
N GLN A 124 14.96 -4.89 13.35
CA GLN A 124 14.28 -3.74 12.73
C GLN A 124 12.83 -4.07 12.37
N TYR A 125 12.56 -5.26 11.82
CA TYR A 125 11.21 -5.75 11.57
C TYR A 125 10.38 -5.76 12.85
N LYS A 126 10.92 -6.38 13.92
CA LYS A 126 10.24 -6.48 15.21
C LYS A 126 9.93 -5.09 15.79
N ARG A 127 10.90 -4.17 15.75
CA ARG A 127 10.74 -2.79 16.22
C ARG A 127 9.65 -2.06 15.44
N ARG A 128 9.68 -2.12 14.10
CA ARG A 128 8.68 -1.44 13.28
C ARG A 128 7.28 -2.04 13.44
N ALA A 129 7.16 -3.37 13.52
CA ALA A 129 5.90 -4.04 13.78
C ALA A 129 5.34 -3.69 15.17
N PHE A 130 6.20 -3.58 16.18
CA PHE A 130 5.81 -3.13 17.52
C PHE A 130 5.33 -1.68 17.50
N LEU A 131 6.11 -0.76 16.92
CA LEU A 131 5.73 0.65 16.81
C LEU A 131 4.41 0.83 16.07
N ALA A 132 4.20 0.12 14.96
CA ALA A 132 2.94 0.20 14.23
C ALA A 132 1.74 -0.25 15.07
N ARG A 133 1.88 -1.32 15.86
CA ARG A 133 0.83 -1.78 16.79
C ARG A 133 0.59 -0.78 17.92
N LEU A 134 1.65 -0.20 18.47
CA LEU A 134 1.54 0.83 19.50
C LEU A 134 0.80 2.06 18.95
N THR A 135 1.18 2.54 17.77
CA THR A 135 0.50 3.65 17.08
C THR A 135 -0.95 3.31 16.75
N SER A 136 -1.26 2.08 16.35
CA SER A 136 -2.64 1.60 16.17
C SER A 136 -3.48 1.74 17.45
N ILE A 137 -2.92 1.37 18.61
CA ILE A 137 -3.60 1.54 19.90
C ILE A 137 -3.81 3.02 20.22
N ILE A 138 -2.79 3.87 19.98
CA ILE A 138 -2.89 5.33 20.19
C ILE A 138 -4.04 5.91 19.35
N TYR A 139 -4.18 5.52 18.08
CA TYR A 139 -5.30 5.96 17.24
C TYR A 139 -6.67 5.52 17.79
N LEU A 140 -6.78 4.33 18.39
CA LEU A 140 -8.04 3.88 19.00
C LEU A 140 -8.36 4.66 20.29
N VAL A 141 -7.36 4.87 21.14
CA VAL A 141 -7.51 5.69 22.35
C VAL A 141 -7.91 7.11 21.98
N TYR A 142 -7.27 7.69 20.97
CA TYR A 142 -7.61 9.00 20.45
C TYR A 142 -9.04 9.06 19.89
N THR A 143 -9.48 8.01 19.18
CA THR A 143 -10.87 7.90 18.69
C THR A 143 -11.86 7.88 19.87
N ALA A 144 -11.59 7.07 20.89
CA ALA A 144 -12.44 7.00 22.08
C ALA A 144 -12.49 8.35 22.81
N PHE A 145 -11.35 9.03 22.92
CA PHE A 145 -11.27 10.36 23.50
C PHE A 145 -12.06 11.38 22.69
N LEU A 146 -11.97 11.37 21.35
CA LEU A 146 -12.74 12.26 20.49
C LEU A 146 -14.25 12.07 20.68
N VAL A 147 -14.71 10.82 20.68
CA VAL A 147 -16.13 10.49 20.90
C VAL A 147 -16.59 10.96 22.27
N TRP A 148 -15.81 10.66 23.32
CA TRP A 148 -16.11 11.09 24.68
C TRP A 148 -16.15 12.61 24.82
N ALA A 149 -15.16 13.31 24.25
CA ALA A 149 -15.06 14.75 24.32
C ALA A 149 -16.22 15.44 23.58
N TYR A 150 -16.61 14.90 22.42
CA TYR A 150 -17.74 15.41 21.64
C TYR A 150 -19.06 15.36 22.42
N PHE A 151 -19.34 14.27 23.14
CA PHE A 151 -20.58 14.14 23.92
C PHE A 151 -20.54 14.84 25.28
N LYS A 152 -19.35 15.11 25.83
CA LYS A 152 -19.21 15.69 27.18
C LYS A 152 -19.00 17.21 27.17
N TYR A 153 -18.40 17.75 26.13
CA TYR A 153 -18.11 19.17 26.01
C TYR A 153 -18.91 19.77 24.85
N ASP A 154 -19.94 20.56 25.19
CA ASP A 154 -20.76 21.33 24.24
C ASP A 154 -19.93 22.37 23.43
N GLY A 155 -18.65 22.55 23.74
CA GLY A 155 -17.75 23.54 23.15
C GLY A 155 -16.79 23.03 22.07
N LEU A 156 -16.92 21.77 21.61
CA LEU A 156 -16.24 21.38 20.36
C LEU A 156 -17.00 22.00 19.18
N GLU A 157 -16.45 23.09 18.63
CA GLU A 157 -16.90 23.72 17.37
C GLU A 157 -16.65 22.83 16.13
N VAL A 158 -16.79 21.52 16.29
CA VAL A 158 -16.62 20.52 15.24
C VAL A 158 -17.99 19.99 14.92
N SER A 159 -18.39 20.05 13.66
CA SER A 159 -19.68 19.49 13.25
C SER A 159 -19.71 17.98 13.50
N LEU A 160 -20.91 17.43 13.76
CA LEU A 160 -21.09 15.98 13.95
C LEU A 160 -20.47 15.17 12.81
N ILE A 161 -20.61 15.66 11.58
CA ILE A 161 -20.11 15.01 10.37
C ILE A 161 -18.58 14.97 10.37
N GLU A 162 -17.91 16.08 10.72
CA GLU A 162 -16.45 16.13 10.80
C GLU A 162 -15.91 15.21 11.90
N ALA A 163 -16.56 15.18 13.07
CA ALA A 163 -16.20 14.29 14.16
C ALA A 163 -16.30 12.81 13.75
N VAL A 164 -17.39 12.43 13.06
CA VAL A 164 -17.60 11.07 12.55
C VAL A 164 -16.55 10.70 11.49
N ILE A 165 -16.27 11.59 10.53
CA ILE A 165 -15.27 11.34 9.49
C ILE A 165 -13.88 11.16 10.12
N LEU A 166 -13.51 12.01 11.07
CA LEU A 166 -12.21 11.93 11.76
C LEU A 166 -12.09 10.63 12.59
N ALA A 167 -13.15 10.24 13.29
CA ALA A 167 -13.19 8.99 14.05
C ALA A 167 -13.04 7.76 13.12
N LEU A 168 -13.78 7.72 12.01
CA LEU A 168 -13.67 6.66 11.01
C LEU A 168 -12.27 6.58 10.39
N ALA A 169 -11.66 7.73 10.09
CA ALA A 169 -10.29 7.78 9.59
C ALA A 169 -9.30 7.20 10.61
N CYS A 170 -9.42 7.55 11.89
CA CYS A 170 -8.56 7.03 12.95
C CYS A 170 -8.72 5.51 13.14
N VAL A 171 -9.96 5.00 13.13
CA VAL A 171 -10.24 3.55 13.18
C VAL A 171 -9.64 2.85 11.98
N PHE A 172 -9.82 3.38 10.78
CA PHE A 172 -9.25 2.84 9.56
C PHE A 172 -7.71 2.76 9.62
N PHE A 173 -7.05 3.86 10.03
CA PHE A 173 -5.60 3.88 10.21
C PHE A 173 -5.13 2.89 11.26
N SER A 174 -5.87 2.75 12.36
CA SER A 174 -5.56 1.77 13.38
C SER A 174 -5.60 0.35 12.84
N ILE A 175 -6.70 -0.04 12.17
CA ILE A 175 -6.84 -1.37 11.57
C ILE A 175 -5.71 -1.60 10.57
N PHE A 176 -5.45 -0.64 9.68
CA PHE A 176 -4.38 -0.70 8.69
C PHE A 176 -3.01 -0.98 9.34
N LEU A 177 -2.65 -0.21 10.37
CA LEU A 177 -1.39 -0.37 11.10
C LEU A 177 -1.29 -1.71 11.85
N MET A 178 -2.42 -2.24 12.32
CA MET A 178 -2.49 -3.58 12.92
C MET A 178 -2.17 -4.69 11.91
N ILE A 179 -2.63 -4.55 10.66
CA ILE A 179 -2.53 -5.59 9.64
C ILE A 179 -1.34 -5.44 8.69
N ILE A 180 -0.61 -4.31 8.73
CA ILE A 180 0.47 -4.03 7.78
C ILE A 180 1.68 -4.94 7.97
N TYR A 181 2.00 -5.31 9.21
CA TYR A 181 3.07 -6.26 9.53
C TYR A 181 2.49 -7.64 9.87
N PRO A 182 2.66 -8.64 8.99
CA PRO A 182 2.20 -10.00 9.28
C PRO A 182 2.86 -10.57 10.54
N THR A 183 2.16 -11.50 11.18
CA THR A 183 2.69 -12.25 12.32
C THR A 183 3.84 -13.16 11.88
N ARG A 184 4.68 -13.57 12.84
CA ARG A 184 5.77 -14.53 12.61
C ARG A 184 5.28 -15.80 11.92
N LYS A 185 4.12 -16.33 12.34
CA LYS A 185 3.48 -17.51 11.72
C LYS A 185 3.17 -17.29 10.24
N LYS A 186 2.58 -16.13 9.88
CA LYS A 186 2.29 -15.79 8.48
C LYS A 186 3.57 -15.67 7.65
N ILE A 187 4.61 -15.02 8.18
CA ILE A 187 5.91 -14.92 7.50
C ILE A 187 6.55 -16.30 7.31
N MET A 188 6.50 -17.17 8.31
CA MET A 188 7.03 -18.53 8.19
C MET A 188 6.29 -19.33 7.12
N ALA A 189 4.96 -19.22 7.02
CA ALA A 189 4.20 -19.85 5.96
C ALA A 189 4.58 -19.33 4.56
N ILE A 190 4.78 -18.01 4.43
CA ILE A 190 5.25 -17.40 3.19
C ILE A 190 6.66 -17.87 2.85
N ASN A 191 7.57 -17.87 3.82
CA ASN A 191 8.93 -18.37 3.62
C ASN A 191 8.94 -19.84 3.22
N GLY A 192 8.08 -20.68 3.81
CA GLY A 192 7.91 -22.07 3.39
C GLY A 192 7.59 -22.21 1.90
N ARG A 193 6.75 -21.32 1.36
CA ARG A 193 6.46 -21.26 -0.08
C ARG A 193 7.58 -20.66 -0.91
N LEU A 194 8.35 -19.71 -0.38
CA LEU A 194 9.51 -19.17 -1.07
C LEU A 194 10.65 -20.20 -1.19
N LEU A 195 10.74 -21.14 -0.24
CA LEU A 195 11.75 -22.21 -0.26
C LEU A 195 11.53 -23.23 -1.38
N THR A 196 10.30 -23.38 -1.89
CA THR A 196 9.99 -24.30 -3.00
C THR A 196 10.32 -23.70 -4.36
N LEU A 197 10.76 -22.45 -4.40
CA LEU A 197 10.99 -21.71 -5.63
C LEU A 197 12.38 -22.05 -6.18
N ASP A 198 12.45 -22.62 -7.38
CA ASP A 198 13.72 -22.86 -8.05
C ASP A 198 14.34 -21.53 -8.51
N CYS A 199 15.51 -21.22 -7.96
CA CYS A 199 16.26 -19.98 -8.21
C CYS A 199 17.51 -20.21 -9.08
N SER A 200 17.69 -21.40 -9.66
CA SER A 200 18.82 -21.75 -10.53
C SER A 200 19.01 -20.73 -11.67
N ASP A 201 17.93 -20.44 -12.41
CA ASP A 201 17.89 -19.45 -13.49
C ASP A 201 18.19 -18.02 -13.03
N TYR A 202 17.79 -17.69 -11.80
CA TYR A 202 17.97 -16.36 -11.23
C TYR A 202 19.43 -16.13 -10.87
N ARG A 203 20.08 -17.13 -10.27
CA ARG A 203 21.50 -17.09 -9.88
C ARG A 203 22.41 -16.85 -11.09
N ASN A 204 22.10 -17.45 -12.23
CA ASN A 204 22.90 -17.30 -13.45
C ASN A 204 22.77 -15.92 -14.12
N LYS A 205 21.79 -15.10 -13.69
CA LYS A 205 21.47 -13.79 -14.29
C LYS A 205 21.73 -12.60 -13.38
N ASP A 206 22.13 -12.82 -12.12
CA ASP A 206 22.39 -11.76 -11.13
C ASP A 206 23.91 -11.64 -10.88
N PRO A 207 24.66 -10.84 -11.68
CA PRO A 207 26.13 -10.77 -11.65
C PRO A 207 26.70 -9.95 -10.47
N GLN A 208 25.90 -9.63 -9.45
CA GLN A 208 26.32 -8.86 -8.29
C GLN A 208 26.05 -9.62 -6.99
N GLN A 209 26.71 -10.78 -6.86
CA GLN A 209 27.08 -11.28 -5.54
C GLN A 209 28.27 -10.45 -5.02
N PRO A 210 28.35 -10.14 -3.72
CA PRO A 210 29.64 -9.79 -3.12
C PRO A 210 30.63 -10.94 -3.27
#